data_AF-A0A7G2TP31-F1
#
_entry.id   AF-A0A7G2TP31-F1
#
_cell.length_a   1.000
_cell.length_b   1.000
_cell.length_c   1.000
_cell.angle_alpha   90.00
_cell.angle_beta   90.00
_cell.angle_gamma   90.00
#
_symmetry.space_group_name_H-M   'P 1'
#
loop_
_entity.id
_entity.type
_entity.pdbx_description
1 polymer ?
#
loop_
_entity_poly.entity_id
_entity_poly.type
_entity_poly.pdbx_seq_one_letter_code
_entity_poly.pdbx_strand_id
1 'polypeptide(L)'
;MRRIAALILSTVLVAGSGAGLAVAQVEEAPETEAPAEEDGLMKRGAEMFLRGLMDELDPALRGLEDLAGEMQPALRSFAEEMGPALHELMGKVRDWSDYHPPEMLPNGDIILRKRLPGEEEEEAPSPFDSPSDGSEIEL
;
A
#
# COMPACT_ATOMS: atom_id res chain seq x y z
N MET A 1 30.59 12.40 -44.35
CA MET A 1 30.29 12.88 -45.71
C MET A 1 28.80 13.18 -45.80
N ARG A 2 28.44 14.44 -46.05
CA ARG A 2 27.07 14.95 -46.22
C ARG A 2 26.60 14.74 -47.67
N ARG A 3 25.40 14.19 -47.92
CA ARG A 3 24.49 14.41 -49.09
C ARG A 3 23.11 13.82 -48.70
N ILE A 4 22.15 14.55 -48.13
CA ILE A 4 21.09 15.37 -48.78
C ILE A 4 20.81 15.01 -50.24
N ALA A 5 19.65 14.38 -50.48
CA ALA A 5 18.87 14.35 -51.74
C ALA A 5 17.61 13.50 -51.48
N ALA A 6 16.42 13.75 -51.99
CA ALA A 6 15.81 14.89 -52.65
C ALA A 6 14.30 14.63 -52.61
N LEU A 7 13.54 15.66 -52.30
CA LEU A 7 12.09 15.77 -52.48
C LEU A 7 11.68 15.30 -53.88
N ILE A 8 10.66 14.43 -53.97
CA ILE A 8 9.83 14.34 -55.18
C ILE A 8 8.38 14.53 -54.76
N LEU A 9 7.99 15.80 -54.84
CA LEU A 9 6.65 16.33 -54.82
C LEU A 9 5.90 15.79 -56.03
N SER A 10 4.81 15.06 -55.81
CA SER A 10 3.80 14.81 -56.86
C SER A 10 2.41 15.00 -56.30
N THR A 11 1.92 16.22 -56.44
CA THR A 11 0.52 16.61 -56.31
C THR A 11 -0.20 16.23 -57.60
N VAL A 12 -1.24 15.41 -57.51
CA VAL A 12 -2.31 15.39 -58.52
C VAL A 12 -3.63 15.64 -57.81
N LEU A 13 -4.04 16.89 -57.92
CA LEU A 13 -5.34 17.45 -57.63
C LEU A 13 -6.30 17.04 -58.75
N VAL A 14 -7.37 16.29 -58.43
CA VAL A 14 -8.55 16.18 -59.29
C VAL A 14 -9.72 16.80 -58.53
N ALA A 15 -10.03 18.04 -58.90
CA ALA A 15 -11.27 18.72 -58.55
C ALA A 15 -12.34 18.33 -59.57
N GLY A 16 -13.44 17.77 -59.09
CA GLY A 16 -14.66 17.50 -59.87
C GLY A 16 -15.87 18.04 -59.12
N SER A 17 -16.52 19.04 -59.71
CA SER A 17 -17.65 19.81 -59.22
C SER A 17 -18.86 18.99 -58.78
N GLY A 18 -19.50 19.44 -57.69
CA GLY A 18 -20.86 19.09 -57.32
C GLY A 18 -21.27 19.85 -56.06
N ALA A 19 -21.95 20.98 -56.22
CA ALA A 19 -22.45 21.80 -55.14
C ALA A 19 -23.46 21.03 -54.28
N GLY A 20 -23.14 20.88 -52.99
CA GLY A 20 -24.05 20.44 -51.94
C GLY A 20 -23.77 21.26 -50.68
N LEU A 21 -24.79 21.96 -50.20
CA LEU A 21 -24.79 22.72 -48.95
C LEU A 21 -24.35 21.86 -47.75
N ALA A 22 -23.61 22.49 -46.83
CA ALA A 22 -23.70 22.35 -45.38
C ALA A 22 -23.60 20.94 -44.76
N VAL A 23 -22.50 20.69 -44.06
CA VAL A 23 -22.41 20.54 -42.59
C VAL A 23 -20.95 20.28 -42.28
N ALA A 24 -20.37 21.09 -41.39
CA ALA A 24 -19.16 20.74 -40.67
C ALA A 24 -19.49 19.50 -39.82
N GLN A 25 -19.20 18.32 -40.35
CA GLN A 25 -19.09 17.13 -39.53
C GLN A 25 -17.79 17.31 -38.77
N VAL A 26 -17.90 17.61 -37.48
CA VAL A 26 -16.87 17.23 -36.52
C VAL A 26 -16.68 15.75 -36.76
N GLU A 27 -15.54 15.39 -37.37
CA GLU A 27 -15.08 14.02 -37.37
C GLU A 27 -14.77 13.72 -35.91
N GLU A 28 -15.78 13.18 -35.24
CA GLU A 28 -15.64 12.40 -34.03
C GLU A 28 -14.56 11.36 -34.39
N ALA A 29 -13.34 11.63 -33.92
CA ALA A 29 -12.23 10.72 -34.07
C ALA A 29 -12.75 9.34 -33.67
N PRO A 30 -12.44 8.27 -34.42
CA PRO A 30 -12.79 6.95 -33.95
C PRO A 30 -12.19 6.85 -32.55
N GLU A 31 -13.05 6.59 -31.55
CA GLU A 31 -12.59 5.99 -30.31
C GLU A 31 -11.86 4.73 -30.73
N THR A 32 -10.55 4.88 -30.93
CA THR A 32 -9.64 3.77 -31.01
C THR A 32 -9.68 3.25 -29.59
N GLU A 33 -10.57 2.28 -29.36
CA GLU A 33 -10.46 1.34 -28.27
C GLU A 33 -9.03 0.81 -28.36
N ALA A 34 -8.14 1.42 -27.57
CA ALA A 34 -6.75 1.00 -27.47
C ALA A 34 -6.80 -0.48 -27.09
N PRO A 35 -6.02 -1.34 -27.78
CA PRO A 35 -6.18 -2.76 -27.65
C PRO A 35 -5.95 -3.16 -26.20
N ALA A 36 -6.94 -3.82 -25.60
CA ALA A 36 -6.85 -4.47 -24.28
C ALA A 36 -5.69 -5.50 -24.15
N GLU A 37 -4.86 -5.64 -25.19
CA GLU A 37 -3.71 -6.52 -25.30
C GLU A 37 -2.44 -5.95 -24.61
N GLU A 38 -2.28 -4.61 -24.52
CA GLU A 38 -1.11 -3.99 -23.87
C GLU A 38 -1.13 -4.13 -22.35
N ASP A 39 -2.32 -4.02 -21.73
CA ASP A 39 -2.56 -4.31 -20.31
C ASP A 39 -2.28 -5.78 -19.98
N GLY A 40 -2.44 -6.67 -20.95
CA GLY A 40 -2.24 -8.11 -20.78
C GLY A 40 -0.79 -8.48 -20.46
N LEU A 41 0.19 -7.83 -21.10
CA LEU A 41 1.62 -8.13 -20.90
C LEU A 41 2.14 -7.62 -19.55
N MET A 42 1.80 -6.38 -19.18
CA MET A 42 2.19 -5.82 -17.88
C MET A 42 1.51 -6.56 -16.73
N LYS A 43 0.21 -6.89 -16.87
CA LYS A 43 -0.51 -7.73 -15.90
C LYS A 43 0.13 -9.11 -15.76
N ARG A 44 0.48 -9.75 -16.88
CA ARG A 44 1.17 -11.05 -16.88
C ARG A 44 2.54 -10.95 -16.18
N GLY A 45 3.28 -9.87 -16.41
CA GLY A 45 4.55 -9.60 -15.74
C GLY A 45 4.41 -9.42 -14.22
N ALA A 46 3.41 -8.66 -13.79
CA ALA A 46 3.10 -8.48 -12.36
C ALA A 46 2.67 -9.80 -11.70
N GLU A 47 1.86 -10.62 -12.36
CA GLU A 47 1.47 -11.95 -11.88
C GLU A 47 2.69 -12.88 -11.72
N MET A 48 3.62 -12.88 -12.68
CA MET A 48 4.85 -13.66 -12.60
C MET A 48 5.77 -13.17 -11.47
N PHE A 49 5.89 -11.85 -11.29
CA PHE A 49 6.67 -11.24 -10.23
C PHE A 49 6.12 -11.59 -8.84
N LEU A 50 4.80 -11.40 -8.62
CA LEU A 50 4.15 -11.72 -7.36
C LEU A 50 4.23 -13.21 -7.04
N ARG A 51 4.14 -14.08 -8.05
CA ARG A 51 4.34 -15.52 -7.85
C ARG A 51 5.76 -15.83 -7.39
N GLY A 52 6.78 -15.27 -8.05
CA GLY A 52 8.17 -15.44 -7.62
C GLY A 52 8.44 -14.92 -6.21
N LEU A 53 7.80 -13.80 -5.83
CA LEU A 53 7.87 -13.29 -4.45
C LEU A 53 7.24 -14.26 -3.45
N MET A 54 6.07 -14.83 -3.77
CA MET A 54 5.44 -15.82 -2.89
C MET A 54 6.23 -17.11 -2.79
N ASP A 55 6.84 -17.57 -3.88
CA ASP A 55 7.71 -18.74 -3.88
C ASP A 55 8.95 -18.53 -3.00
N GLU A 56 9.49 -17.31 -2.94
CA GLU A 56 10.60 -16.95 -2.04
C GLU A 56 10.16 -16.83 -0.56
N LEU A 57 8.91 -16.43 -0.31
CA LEU A 57 8.33 -16.35 1.03
C LEU A 57 7.86 -17.71 1.56
N ASP A 58 7.59 -18.69 0.69
CA ASP A 58 7.11 -20.03 1.03
C ASP A 58 7.93 -20.73 2.15
N PRO A 59 9.27 -20.69 2.18
CA PRO A 59 10.05 -21.26 3.28
C PRO A 59 9.78 -20.58 4.63
N ALA A 60 9.62 -19.26 4.64
CA ALA A 60 9.32 -18.50 5.86
C ALA A 60 7.90 -18.77 6.35
N LEU A 61 6.94 -18.91 5.43
CA LEU A 61 5.55 -19.25 5.73
C LEU A 61 5.43 -20.66 6.32
N ARG A 62 6.17 -21.64 5.79
CA ARG A 62 6.23 -23.00 6.37
C ARG A 62 6.75 -22.98 7.81
N GLY A 63 7.82 -22.22 8.07
CA GLY A 63 8.35 -22.08 9.43
C GLY A 63 7.36 -21.44 10.40
N LEU A 64 6.56 -20.47 9.93
CA LEU A 64 5.48 -19.89 10.73
C LEU A 64 4.35 -20.90 10.97
N GLU A 65 3.99 -21.72 9.97
CA GLU A 65 2.98 -22.78 10.09
C GLU A 65 3.41 -23.84 11.11
N ASP A 66 4.68 -24.26 11.10
CA ASP A 66 5.24 -25.19 12.08
C ASP A 66 5.17 -24.61 13.50
N LEU A 67 5.63 -23.37 13.70
CA LEU A 67 5.56 -22.69 14.99
C LEU A 67 4.10 -22.52 15.46
N ALA A 68 3.20 -22.16 14.55
CA ALA A 68 1.78 -22.05 14.86
C ALA A 68 1.19 -23.41 15.27
N GLY A 69 1.60 -24.50 14.60
CA GLY A 69 1.23 -25.87 14.96
C GLY A 69 1.70 -26.26 16.36
N GLU A 70 2.93 -25.91 16.73
CA GLU A 70 3.48 -26.14 18.07
C GLU A 70 2.75 -25.33 19.16
N MET A 71 2.37 -24.08 18.85
CA MET A 71 1.67 -23.20 19.78
C MET A 71 0.15 -23.45 19.84
N GLN A 72 -0.43 -24.10 18.83
CA GLN A 72 -1.88 -24.32 18.72
C GLN A 72 -2.50 -24.96 19.98
N PRO A 73 -1.93 -26.01 20.59
CA PRO A 73 -2.52 -26.63 21.79
C PRO A 73 -2.51 -25.66 22.97
N ALA A 74 -1.41 -24.93 23.17
CA ALA A 74 -1.29 -23.96 24.25
C ALA A 74 -2.24 -22.78 24.08
N LEU A 75 -2.38 -22.26 22.85
CA LEU A 75 -3.35 -21.21 22.53
C LEU A 75 -4.80 -21.67 22.76
N ARG A 76 -5.12 -22.93 22.42
CA ARG A 76 -6.43 -23.51 22.70
C ARG A 76 -6.70 -23.60 24.19
N SER A 77 -5.78 -24.17 24.96
CA SER A 77 -5.92 -24.26 26.42
C SER A 77 -6.03 -22.88 27.07
N PHE A 78 -5.22 -21.91 26.64
CA PHE A 78 -5.33 -20.53 27.10
C PHE A 78 -6.71 -19.93 26.78
N ALA A 79 -7.22 -20.11 25.56
CA ALA A 79 -8.54 -19.62 25.17
C ALA A 79 -9.67 -20.29 25.98
N GLU A 80 -9.55 -21.57 26.31
CA GLU A 80 -10.54 -22.30 27.10
C GLU A 80 -10.50 -21.90 28.58
N GLU A 81 -9.31 -21.76 29.17
CA GLU A 81 -9.13 -21.47 30.59
C GLU A 81 -9.23 -19.97 30.92
N MET A 82 -8.59 -19.12 30.11
CA MET A 82 -8.49 -17.68 30.34
C MET A 82 -9.46 -16.87 29.48
N GLY A 83 -10.02 -17.44 28.41
CA GLY A 83 -10.94 -16.74 27.50
C GLY A 83 -12.17 -16.15 28.17
N PRO A 84 -12.88 -16.85 29.08
CA PRO A 84 -14.04 -16.29 29.78
C PRO A 84 -13.69 -15.05 30.61
N ALA A 85 -12.58 -15.10 31.35
CA ALA A 85 -12.10 -13.99 32.16
C ALA A 85 -11.65 -12.80 31.29
N LEU A 86 -10.99 -13.08 30.16
CA LEU A 86 -10.59 -12.04 29.21
C LEU A 86 -11.81 -11.39 28.54
N HIS A 87 -12.83 -12.17 28.17
CA HIS A 87 -14.08 -11.66 27.62
C HIS A 87 -14.80 -10.74 28.63
N GLU A 88 -14.88 -11.16 29.89
CA GLU A 88 -15.41 -10.32 30.96
C GLU A 88 -14.57 -9.04 31.17
N LEU A 89 -13.25 -9.15 31.11
CA LEU A 89 -12.35 -8.00 31.22
C LEU A 89 -12.59 -7.02 30.07
N MET A 90 -12.67 -7.49 28.82
CA MET A 90 -12.98 -6.64 27.67
C MET A 90 -14.35 -5.95 27.80
N GLY A 91 -15.33 -6.60 28.42
CA GLY A 91 -16.61 -5.96 28.75
C GLY A 91 -16.53 -4.93 29.89
N LYS A 92 -15.53 -5.06 30.78
CA LYS A 92 -15.32 -4.17 31.94
C LYS A 92 -14.38 -3.01 31.64
N VAL A 93 -13.42 -3.18 30.73
CA VAL A 93 -12.47 -2.12 30.40
C VAL A 93 -13.17 -1.06 29.56
N ARG A 94 -13.55 0.00 30.24
CA ARG A 94 -13.97 1.25 29.61
C ARG A 94 -12.70 2.02 29.26
N ASP A 95 -12.61 2.34 27.98
CA ASP A 95 -11.72 3.31 27.33
C ASP A 95 -10.29 3.41 27.93
N TRP A 96 -9.36 2.66 27.33
CA TRP A 96 -7.93 2.75 27.63
C TRP A 96 -7.37 4.16 27.38
N SER A 97 -8.07 4.95 26.56
CA SER A 97 -7.71 6.31 26.23
C SER A 97 -7.82 7.26 27.44
N ASP A 98 -8.38 6.83 28.57
CA ASP A 98 -8.43 7.62 29.80
C ASP A 98 -7.11 7.63 30.58
N TYR A 99 -6.07 6.90 30.18
CA TYR A 99 -4.84 6.75 30.96
C TYR A 99 -3.57 7.03 30.16
N HIS A 100 -2.56 7.58 30.81
CA HIS A 100 -1.22 7.73 30.25
C HIS A 100 -0.53 6.38 30.04
N PRO A 101 0.53 6.34 29.20
CA PRO A 101 1.41 5.18 29.11
C PRO A 101 1.95 4.73 30.47
N PRO A 102 2.21 3.42 30.65
CA PRO A 102 2.75 2.88 31.90
C PRO A 102 4.13 3.44 32.23
N GLU A 103 4.34 3.85 33.49
CA GLU A 103 5.63 4.31 34.02
C GLU A 103 6.19 3.26 35.00
N MET A 104 7.46 2.90 34.84
CA MET A 104 8.14 1.91 35.69
C MET A 104 8.81 2.60 36.88
N LEU A 105 8.46 2.17 38.09
CA LEU A 105 9.03 2.68 39.33
C LEU A 105 10.37 2.00 39.66
N PRO A 106 11.22 2.60 40.54
CA PRO A 106 12.50 2.02 40.93
C PRO A 106 12.42 0.64 41.61
N ASN A 107 11.26 0.29 42.15
CA ASN A 107 10.99 -1.02 42.76
C ASN A 107 10.52 -2.08 41.75
N GLY A 108 10.29 -1.72 40.49
CA GLY A 108 9.80 -2.62 39.43
C GLY A 108 8.28 -2.68 39.29
N ASP A 109 7.53 -1.91 40.08
CA ASP A 109 6.08 -1.76 39.89
C ASP A 109 5.78 -0.85 38.70
N ILE A 110 4.60 -1.03 38.10
CA ILE A 110 4.11 -0.20 37.01
C ILE A 110 2.94 0.64 37.52
N ILE A 111 2.98 1.94 37.27
CA ILE A 111 1.86 2.86 37.51
C ILE A 111 1.18 3.23 36.19
N LEU A 112 -0.16 3.35 36.23
CA LEU A 112 -0.96 3.82 35.11
C LEU A 112 -1.78 5.03 35.57
N ARG A 113 -1.35 6.24 35.20
CA ARG A 113 -1.98 7.49 35.63
C ARG A 113 -3.21 7.78 34.79
N LYS A 114 -4.33 8.13 35.43
CA LYS A 114 -5.53 8.60 34.71
C LYS A 114 -5.30 10.02 34.18
N ARG A 115 -5.65 10.26 32.91
CA ARG A 115 -5.65 11.57 32.26
C ARG A 115 -6.71 12.48 32.85
N LEU A 116 -6.36 13.75 33.02
CA LEU A 116 -7.33 14.79 33.38
C LEU A 116 -8.01 15.34 32.12
N PRO A 117 -9.26 15.83 32.22
CA PRO A 117 -9.94 16.42 31.08
C PRO A 117 -9.18 17.65 30.55
N GLY A 118 -8.78 17.63 29.28
CA GLY A 118 -8.07 18.74 28.63
C GLY A 118 -6.54 18.70 28.79
N GLU A 119 -6.00 17.62 29.35
CA GLU A 119 -4.55 17.36 29.36
C GLU A 119 -4.13 16.90 27.96
N GLU A 120 -3.20 17.61 27.33
CA GLU A 120 -2.66 17.25 26.02
C GLU A 120 -1.77 16.01 26.16
N GLU A 121 -1.83 15.14 25.17
CA GLU A 121 -0.99 13.93 25.16
C GLU A 121 0.46 14.37 24.94
N GLU A 122 1.28 14.29 25.98
CA GLU A 122 2.74 14.37 25.80
C GLU A 122 3.12 13.20 24.89
N GLU A 123 3.38 13.50 23.61
CA GLU A 123 3.91 12.53 22.67
C GLU A 123 5.25 12.06 23.23
N ALA A 124 5.26 10.86 23.80
CA ALA A 124 6.51 10.19 24.10
C ALA A 124 7.29 10.10 22.79
N PRO A 125 8.60 10.42 22.79
CA PRO A 125 9.39 10.38 21.57
C PRO A 125 9.21 9.01 20.94
N SER A 126 8.77 8.99 19.68
CA SER A 126 8.60 7.74 18.97
C SER A 126 9.97 7.05 18.94
N PRO A 127 10.07 5.74 19.22
CA PRO A 127 11.34 5.03 19.03
C PRO A 127 11.84 5.08 17.57
N PHE A 128 11.02 5.59 16.64
CA PHE A 128 11.35 5.85 15.24
C PHE A 128 11.71 7.31 14.94
N ASP A 129 11.57 8.23 15.89
CA ASP A 129 12.10 9.58 15.79
C ASP A 129 13.60 9.52 16.05
N SER A 130 14.35 9.17 15.01
CA SER A 130 15.80 9.32 15.03
C SER A 130 16.11 10.81 15.18
N PRO A 131 17.04 11.24 16.06
CA PRO A 131 17.62 12.55 15.91
C PRO A 131 18.20 12.58 14.50
N SER A 132 17.72 13.49 13.66
CA SER A 132 18.28 13.70 12.33
C SER A 132 19.73 14.17 12.54
N ASP A 133 20.65 13.22 12.65
CA ASP A 133 22.07 13.51 12.56
C ASP A 133 22.27 14.03 11.15
N GLY A 134 22.51 15.34 11.07
CA GLY A 134 22.56 16.16 9.87
C GLY A 134 23.73 15.80 8.97
N SER A 135 23.81 14.56 8.52
CA SER A 135 24.61 14.19 7.37
C SER A 135 23.87 14.65 6.12
N GLU A 136 24.08 15.93 5.78
CA GLU A 136 23.93 16.42 4.43
C GLU A 136 24.63 15.44 3.49
N ILE A 137 23.84 14.67 2.71
CA ILE A 137 24.37 13.98 1.55
C ILE A 137 24.47 15.06 0.47
N GLU A 138 25.64 15.68 0.36
CA GLU A 138 26.00 16.46 -0.82
C GLU A 138 26.01 15.51 -2.03
N LEU A 139 25.09 15.76 -2.96
CA LEU A 139 25.01 15.10 -4.27
C LEU A 139 26.00 15.70 -5.26
#